data_AF-A0A937H5D6-F1
#
_entry.id   AF-A0A937H5D6-F1
#
_cell.length_a   1.000
_cell.length_b   1.000
_cell.length_c   1.000
_cell.angle_alpha   90.00
_cell.angle_beta   90.00
_cell.angle_gamma   90.00
#
_symmetry.space_group_name_H-M   'P 1'
#
loop_
_entity.id
_entity.type
_entity.pdbx_description
1 polymer ?
#
loop_
_entity_poly.entity_id
_entity_poly.type
_entity_poly.pdbx_seq_one_letter_code
_entity_poly.pdbx_strand_id
1 'polypeptide(L)'
;VQYAHARASSVLRQREAPDHADLALLTAEPELALLKQLASWPKLVESAAIAHEPHRIAFYLVDLASHFHSLWNAGRDNPALRFIIDDDQATTDARLMLVKATSLVIRTGLNMLSIDALEEM
;
A
#
# COMPACT_ATOMS: atom_id res chain seq x y z
N VAL A 1 -0.92 10.91 -2.69
CA VAL A 1 -1.97 10.00 -2.20
C VAL A 1 -2.82 9.43 -3.34
N GLN A 2 -3.61 10.23 -4.06
CA GLN A 2 -4.44 9.73 -5.19
C GLN A 2 -3.63 8.93 -6.22
N TYR A 3 -2.49 9.45 -6.65
CA TYR A 3 -1.64 8.75 -7.62
C TYR A 3 -1.06 7.42 -7.09
N ALA A 4 -0.84 7.30 -5.79
CA ALA A 4 -0.45 6.03 -5.19
C ALA A 4 -1.59 5.01 -5.27
N HIS A 5 -2.83 5.43 -5.00
CA HIS A 5 -4.02 4.59 -5.17
C HIS A 5 -4.22 4.17 -6.63
N ALA A 6 -4.09 5.09 -7.59
CA ALA A 6 -4.20 4.78 -9.01
C ALA A 6 -3.12 3.79 -9.49
N ARG A 7 -1.87 3.94 -9.03
CA ARG A 7 -0.78 2.99 -9.32
C ARG A 7 -1.03 1.61 -8.71
N ALA A 8 -1.46 1.55 -7.46
CA ALA A 8 -1.81 0.28 -6.82
C ALA A 8 -2.96 -0.41 -7.57
N SER A 9 -3.99 0.36 -7.97
CA SER A 9 -5.11 -0.13 -8.76
C SER A 9 -4.65 -0.65 -10.13
N SER A 10 -3.73 0.04 -10.79
CA SER A 10 -3.14 -0.41 -12.06
C SER A 10 -2.40 -1.75 -11.92
N VAL A 11 -1.62 -1.95 -10.86
CA VAL A 11 -0.96 -3.24 -10.59
C VAL A 11 -1.99 -4.35 -10.36
N LEU A 12 -3.01 -4.08 -9.55
CA LEU A 12 -4.06 -5.05 -9.23
C LEU A 12 -4.95 -5.38 -10.44
N ARG A 13 -5.07 -4.48 -11.42
CA ARG A 13 -5.71 -4.77 -12.72
C ARG A 13 -4.86 -5.68 -13.60
N GLN A 14 -3.53 -5.60 -13.51
CA GLN A 14 -2.64 -6.49 -14.27
C GLN A 14 -2.63 -7.91 -13.69
N ARG A 15 -2.65 -8.03 -12.37
CA ARG A 15 -2.76 -9.31 -11.66
C ARG A 15 -3.50 -9.12 -10.34
N GLU A 16 -4.60 -9.83 -10.18
CA GLU A 16 -5.38 -9.80 -8.95
C GLU A 16 -4.58 -10.42 -7.79
N ALA A 17 -4.68 -9.83 -6.60
CA ALA A 17 -4.05 -10.42 -5.42
C ALA A 17 -4.83 -11.65 -4.95
N PRO A 18 -4.15 -12.74 -4.57
CA PRO A 18 -4.82 -13.94 -4.08
C PRO A 18 -5.51 -13.70 -2.72
N ASP A 19 -6.30 -14.67 -2.28
CA ASP A 19 -6.89 -14.65 -0.93
C ASP A 19 -5.87 -14.97 0.16
N HIS A 20 -4.87 -15.79 -0.18
CA HIS A 20 -3.81 -16.22 0.73
C HIS A 20 -2.45 -16.18 0.02
N ALA A 21 -1.43 -15.75 0.74
CA ALA A 21 -0.04 -15.74 0.29
C ALA A 21 0.91 -15.93 1.48
N ASP A 22 2.10 -16.44 1.23
CA ASP A 22 3.15 -16.51 2.25
C ASP A 22 3.82 -15.14 2.43
N LEU A 23 3.34 -14.39 3.42
CA LEU A 23 3.86 -13.05 3.72
C LEU A 23 5.27 -13.08 4.33
N ALA A 24 5.80 -14.25 4.74
CA ALA A 24 7.17 -14.37 5.22
C ALA A 24 8.21 -14.09 4.12
N LEU A 25 7.78 -14.11 2.84
CA LEU A 25 8.61 -13.77 1.68
C LEU A 25 8.86 -12.26 1.52
N LEU A 26 8.13 -11.41 2.24
CA LEU A 26 8.31 -9.96 2.22
C LEU A 26 9.47 -9.54 3.13
N THR A 27 10.69 -9.69 2.65
CA THR A 27 11.91 -9.48 3.44
C THR A 27 12.72 -8.24 3.06
N ALA A 28 12.43 -7.61 1.93
CA ALA A 28 13.20 -6.46 1.48
C ALA A 28 12.90 -5.23 2.35
N GLU A 29 13.91 -4.40 2.58
CA GLU A 29 13.78 -3.19 3.40
C GLU A 29 12.57 -2.29 3.01
N PRO A 30 12.34 -1.93 1.73
CA PRO A 30 11.18 -1.11 1.37
C PRO A 30 9.84 -1.82 1.57
N GLU A 31 9.79 -3.16 1.48
CA GLU A 31 8.58 -3.94 1.77
C GLU A 31 8.29 -3.90 3.28
N LEU A 32 9.31 -4.14 4.10
CA LEU A 32 9.21 -4.09 5.56
C LEU A 32 8.84 -2.69 6.06
N ALA A 33 9.36 -1.64 5.43
CA ALA A 33 9.00 -0.26 5.76
C ALA A 33 7.52 0.02 5.48
N LEU A 34 7.01 -0.40 4.32
CA LEU A 34 5.60 -0.29 3.97
C LEU A 34 4.70 -1.12 4.91
N LEU A 35 5.10 -2.34 5.23
CA LEU A 35 4.40 -3.22 6.19
C LEU A 35 4.29 -2.56 7.57
N LYS A 36 5.38 -1.99 8.09
CA LYS A 36 5.38 -1.29 9.39
C LYS A 36 4.44 -0.10 9.38
N GLN A 37 4.43 0.68 8.29
CA GLN A 37 3.51 1.80 8.15
C GLN A 37 2.06 1.30 8.20
N LEU A 38 1.71 0.29 7.39
CA LEU A 38 0.37 -0.30 7.39
C LEU A 38 -0.06 -0.84 8.76
N ALA A 39 0.85 -1.50 9.48
CA ALA A 39 0.57 -2.03 10.81
C ALA A 39 0.20 -0.94 11.84
N SER A 40 0.64 0.31 11.62
CA SER A 40 0.33 1.43 12.50
C SER A 40 -1.06 2.05 12.25
N TRP A 41 -1.72 1.73 11.13
CA TRP A 41 -2.99 2.32 10.72
C TRP A 41 -4.09 2.27 11.79
N PRO A 42 -4.42 1.11 12.41
CA PRO A 42 -5.55 1.03 13.33
C PRO A 42 -5.38 1.96 14.55
N LYS A 43 -4.17 1.97 15.12
CA LYS A 43 -3.83 2.83 16.26
C LYS A 43 -3.85 4.31 15.88
N LEU A 44 -3.39 4.65 14.68
CA LEU A 44 -3.45 6.03 14.19
C LEU A 44 -4.91 6.50 14.08
N VAL A 45 -5.79 5.71 13.46
CA VAL A 45 -7.22 6.03 13.32
C VAL A 45 -7.88 6.22 14.68
N GLU A 46 -7.66 5.29 15.62
CA GLU A 46 -8.19 5.39 16.99
C GLU A 46 -7.73 6.69 17.67
N SER A 47 -6.43 7.00 17.59
CA SER A 47 -5.88 8.21 18.21
C SER A 47 -6.44 9.50 17.59
N ALA A 48 -6.66 9.51 16.27
CA ALA A 48 -7.22 10.66 15.56
C ALA A 48 -8.69 10.86 15.92
N ALA A 49 -9.45 9.78 16.10
CA ALA A 49 -10.84 9.82 16.52
C ALA A 49 -10.98 10.35 17.95
N ILE A 50 -10.20 9.83 18.90
CA ILE A 50 -10.22 10.28 20.31
C ILE A 50 -9.85 11.76 20.43
N ALA A 51 -8.84 12.21 19.67
CA ALA A 51 -8.38 13.59 19.71
C ALA A 51 -9.26 14.56 18.90
N HIS A 52 -10.21 14.05 18.10
CA HIS A 52 -10.95 14.83 17.10
C HIS A 52 -10.04 15.57 16.10
N GLU A 53 -8.98 14.89 15.65
CA GLU A 53 -7.91 15.46 14.81
C GLU A 53 -7.84 14.77 13.42
N PRO A 54 -8.77 15.07 12.49
CA PRO A 54 -8.85 14.39 11.19
C PRO A 54 -7.62 14.63 10.30
N HIS A 55 -6.88 15.73 10.52
CA HIS A 55 -5.65 16.03 9.80
C HIS A 55 -4.57 14.93 9.96
N ARG A 56 -4.59 14.17 11.07
CA ARG A 56 -3.69 13.03 11.27
C ARG A 56 -3.87 11.94 10.23
N ILE A 57 -5.10 11.72 9.77
CA ILE A 57 -5.40 10.77 8.70
C ILE A 57 -4.74 11.24 7.40
N ALA A 58 -4.88 12.53 7.07
CA ALA A 58 -4.27 13.10 5.87
C ALA A 58 -2.73 12.96 5.90
N PHE A 59 -2.09 13.27 7.02
CA PHE A 59 -0.64 13.11 7.17
C PHE A 59 -0.20 11.66 7.06
N TYR A 60 -0.89 10.75 7.75
CA TYR A 60 -0.62 9.32 7.63
C TYR A 60 -0.71 8.81 6.18
N LEU A 61 -1.72 9.26 5.42
CA LEU A 61 -1.88 8.87 4.02
C LEU A 61 -0.76 9.41 3.12
N VAL A 62 -0.24 10.60 3.40
CA VAL A 62 0.94 11.14 2.70
C VAL A 62 2.15 10.25 2.95
N ASP A 63 2.40 9.88 4.20
CA ASP A 63 3.52 9.01 4.56
C ASP A 63 3.37 7.62 3.98
N LEU A 64 2.17 7.02 4.02
CA LEU A 64 1.89 5.72 3.41
C LEU A 64 2.12 5.75 1.90
N ALA A 65 1.66 6.79 1.21
CA ALA A 65 1.90 6.97 -0.21
C ALA A 65 3.40 7.11 -0.52
N SER A 66 4.16 7.80 0.34
CA SER A 66 5.62 7.93 0.23
C SER A 66 6.32 6.57 0.30
N HIS A 67 6.00 5.75 1.30
CA HIS A 67 6.56 4.39 1.44
C HIS A 67 6.22 3.51 0.24
N PHE A 68 4.98 3.60 -0.26
CA PHE A 68 4.57 2.88 -1.47
C PHE A 68 5.37 3.33 -2.70
N HIS A 69 5.58 4.64 -2.88
CA HIS A 69 6.39 5.15 -3.97
C HIS A 69 7.86 4.74 -3.87
N SER A 70 8.42 4.66 -2.66
CA SER A 70 9.77 4.13 -2.45
C SER A 70 9.89 2.68 -2.91
N LEU A 71 8.94 1.81 -2.53
CA LEU A 71 8.91 0.42 -3.00
C LEU A 71 8.71 0.32 -4.52
N TRP A 72 7.82 1.14 -5.09
CA TRP A 72 7.62 1.23 -6.54
C TRP A 72 8.92 1.57 -7.28
N ASN A 73 9.64 2.59 -6.80
CA ASN A 73 10.88 3.04 -7.42
C ASN A 73 11.98 1.98 -7.25
N ALA A 74 12.04 1.31 -6.10
CA ALA A 74 12.95 0.19 -5.88
C ALA A 74 12.71 -0.97 -6.86
N GLY A 75 11.46 -1.30 -7.19
CA GLY A 75 11.13 -2.30 -8.21
C GLY A 75 11.42 -1.86 -9.65
N ARG A 76 11.42 -0.54 -9.91
CA ARG A 76 11.86 0.01 -11.20
C ARG A 76 13.38 -0.13 -11.36
N ASP A 77 14.12 0.16 -10.30
CA ASP A 77 15.59 0.18 -10.32
C ASP A 77 16.19 -1.24 -10.15
N ASN A 78 15.52 -2.11 -9.39
CA ASN A 78 15.86 -3.52 -9.22
C ASN A 78 14.65 -4.42 -9.60
N PRO A 79 14.71 -5.15 -10.73
CA PRO A 79 13.63 -6.04 -11.16
C PRO A 79 13.21 -7.10 -10.12
N ALA A 80 14.12 -7.53 -9.24
CA ALA A 80 13.81 -8.48 -8.17
C ALA A 80 12.88 -7.91 -7.07
N LEU A 81 12.63 -6.59 -7.07
CA LEU A 81 11.71 -5.90 -6.17
C LEU A 81 10.40 -5.48 -6.86
N ARG A 82 10.16 -5.91 -8.10
CA ARG A 82 8.87 -5.64 -8.78
C ARG A 82 7.73 -6.35 -8.05
N PHE A 83 6.56 -5.72 -8.07
CA PHE A 83 5.34 -6.32 -7.53
C PHE A 83 4.95 -7.62 -8.24
N ILE A 84 5.23 -7.70 -9.54
CA ILE A 84 4.96 -8.87 -10.38
C ILE A 84 6.29 -9.36 -10.96
N ILE A 85 6.60 -10.63 -10.68
CA ILE A 85 7.73 -11.38 -11.20
C ILE A 85 7.17 -12.63 -11.87
N ASP A 86 7.31 -12.74 -13.18
CA ASP A 86 6.64 -13.79 -13.96
C ASP A 86 7.15 -15.21 -13.64
N ASP A 87 8.40 -15.35 -13.20
CA ASP A 87 9.04 -16.61 -12.82
C ASP A 87 9.01 -16.90 -11.30
N ASP A 88 8.39 -16.03 -10.49
CA ASP A 88 8.24 -16.22 -9.04
C ASP A 88 6.82 -15.85 -8.58
N GLN A 89 5.92 -16.83 -8.68
CA GLN A 89 4.53 -16.67 -8.31
C GLN A 89 4.35 -16.43 -6.80
N ALA A 90 5.13 -17.11 -5.95
CA ALA A 90 4.96 -17.03 -4.50
C ALA A 90 5.32 -15.63 -3.96
N THR A 91 6.43 -15.06 -4.42
CA THR A 91 6.81 -13.68 -4.07
C THR A 91 5.84 -12.67 -4.68
N THR A 92 5.39 -12.89 -5.92
CA THR A 92 4.38 -12.04 -6.57
C THR A 92 3.10 -11.98 -5.76
N ASP A 93 2.58 -13.13 -5.33
CA ASP A 93 1.37 -13.25 -4.52
C ASP A 93 1.49 -12.48 -3.19
N ALA A 94 2.62 -12.63 -2.51
CA ALA A 94 2.89 -11.90 -1.27
C ALA A 94 2.92 -10.38 -1.49
N ARG A 95 3.53 -9.92 -2.59
CA ARG A 95 3.61 -8.50 -2.95
C ARG A 95 2.27 -7.94 -3.40
N LEU A 96 1.46 -8.69 -4.14
CA LEU A 96 0.12 -8.27 -4.53
C LEU A 96 -0.78 -8.11 -3.30
N MET A 97 -0.63 -8.96 -2.29
CA MET A 97 -1.30 -8.78 -1.00
C MET A 97 -0.88 -7.47 -0.30
N LEU A 98 0.42 -7.13 -0.33
CA LEU A 98 0.92 -5.85 0.20
C LEU A 98 0.34 -4.64 -0.56
N VAL A 99 0.25 -4.74 -1.90
CA VAL A 99 -0.37 -3.70 -2.75
C VAL A 99 -1.87 -3.57 -2.45
N LYS A 100 -2.60 -4.68 -2.31
CA LYS A 100 -4.03 -4.71 -1.96
C LYS A 100 -4.29 -4.07 -0.60
N ALA A 101 -3.49 -4.41 0.41
CA ALA A 101 -3.58 -3.80 1.74
C ALA A 101 -3.33 -2.28 1.68
N THR A 102 -2.32 -1.84 0.91
CA THR A 102 -2.00 -0.43 0.72
C THR A 102 -3.14 0.34 0.04
N SER A 103 -3.68 -0.19 -1.06
CA SER A 103 -4.83 0.38 -1.76
C SER A 103 -6.04 0.50 -0.83
N LEU A 104 -6.35 -0.56 -0.07
CA LEU A 104 -7.47 -0.56 0.88
C LEU A 104 -7.33 0.54 1.94
N VAL A 105 -6.16 0.69 2.55
CA VAL A 105 -5.92 1.72 3.57
C VAL A 105 -6.01 3.12 2.96
N ILE A 106 -5.41 3.35 1.79
CA ILE A 106 -5.51 4.65 1.12
C ILE A 106 -6.96 5.01 0.80
N ARG A 107 -7.72 4.08 0.20
CA ARG A 107 -9.14 4.29 -0.11
C ARG A 107 -9.96 4.56 1.15
N THR A 108 -9.75 3.79 2.21
CA THR A 108 -10.47 3.95 3.47
C THR A 108 -10.19 5.31 4.11
N GLY A 109 -8.91 5.72 4.16
CA GLY A 109 -8.54 7.02 4.72
C GLY A 109 -9.04 8.20 3.88
N LEU A 110 -9.01 8.11 2.55
CA LEU A 110 -9.59 9.14 1.67
C LEU A 110 -11.10 9.25 1.87
N ASN A 111 -11.82 8.13 1.95
CA ASN A 111 -13.26 8.11 2.21
C ASN A 111 -13.61 8.73 3.57
N MET A 112 -12.78 8.53 4.60
CA MET A 112 -12.95 9.20 5.91
C MET A 112 -12.83 10.73 5.82
N LEU A 113 -12.14 11.24 4.80
CA LEU A 113 -11.99 12.67 4.51
C LEU A 113 -13.00 13.17 3.46
N SER A 114 -13.99 12.35 3.09
CA SER A 114 -14.97 12.62 2.03
C SER A 114 -14.34 12.88 0.66
N ILE A 115 -13.24 12.17 0.36
CA ILE A 115 -12.53 12.24 -0.91
C ILE A 115 -12.64 10.87 -1.59
N ASP A 116 -13.14 10.83 -2.82
CA ASP A 116 -13.18 9.60 -3.61
C ASP A 116 -11.76 9.20 -4.05
N ALA A 117 -11.41 7.93 -3.87
CA ALA A 117 -10.13 7.40 -4.30
C ALA A 117 -10.15 7.07 -5.80
N LEU A 118 -9.31 7.74 -6.59
CA LEU A 118 -9.23 7.54 -8.03
C LEU A 118 -8.47 6.25 -8.36
N GLU A 119 -9.07 5.39 -9.19
CA GLU A 119 -8.43 4.16 -9.66
C GLU A 119 -7.53 4.38 -10.89
N GLU A 120 -7.66 5.53 -11.53
CA GLU A 120 -6.92 5.95 -12.73
C GLU A 120 -6.63 7.45 -12.64
N MET A 121 -5.47 7.86 -13.15
CA MET A 121 -5.02 9.26 -13.27
C MET A 121 -4.37 9.49 -14.62
#